data_AF-A0A7X1H326-F1
#
_entry.id   AF-A0A7X1H326-F1
#
_cell.length_a   1.000
_cell.length_b   1.000
_cell.length_c   1.000
_cell.angle_alpha   90.00
_cell.angle_beta   90.00
_cell.angle_gamma   90.00
#
_symmetry.space_group_name_H-M   'P 1'
#
loop_
_entity.id
_entity.type
_entity.pdbx_description
1 polymer ?
#
loop_
_entity_poly.entity_id
_entity_poly.type
_entity_poly.pdbx_seq_one_letter_code
_entity_poly.pdbx_strand_id
1 'polypeptide(L)'
;MKRKKSRRKYLGKLAVKDPSKFNFEWAKRLDSWSLEAVKYAGLINSNGIPVSSVFDLVDRALDELKACGEEAVLLEGDKTRETMMDSCCRAVAKVIDHRIYRPINAQSNYQLMTQGTHKPAR
;
A
#
# COMPACT_ATOMS: atom_id res chain seq x y z
N MET A 1 -21.76 -5.10 -12.44
CA MET A 1 -20.72 -4.75 -13.44
C MET A 1 -20.77 -3.31 -13.97
N LYS A 2 -21.93 -2.73 -14.33
CA LYS A 2 -22.02 -1.38 -14.96
C LYS A 2 -21.36 -0.24 -14.15
N ARG A 3 -21.52 -0.22 -12.82
CA ARG A 3 -20.94 0.80 -11.93
C ARG A 3 -19.39 0.81 -11.93
N LYS A 4 -18.76 -0.37 -11.86
CA LYS A 4 -17.29 -0.50 -11.86
C LYS A 4 -16.68 -0.01 -13.17
N LYS A 5 -17.30 -0.34 -14.31
CA LYS A 5 -16.87 0.12 -15.64
C LYS A 5 -17.02 1.65 -15.78
N SER A 6 -18.11 2.22 -15.28
CA SER A 6 -18.32 3.68 -15.29
C SER A 6 -17.26 4.41 -14.46
N ARG A 7 -16.96 3.92 -13.25
CA ARG A 7 -15.93 4.51 -12.39
C ARG A 7 -14.55 4.50 -13.04
N ARG A 8 -14.13 3.38 -13.63
CA ARG A 8 -12.85 3.28 -14.36
C ARG A 8 -12.77 4.29 -15.50
N LYS A 9 -13.83 4.40 -16.31
CA LYS A 9 -13.89 5.39 -17.40
C LYS A 9 -13.84 6.83 -16.89
N TYR A 10 -14.48 7.11 -15.74
CA TYR A 10 -14.41 8.43 -15.10
C TYR A 10 -13.00 8.75 -14.59
N LEU A 11 -12.37 7.82 -13.87
CA LEU A 11 -11.02 7.98 -13.36
C LEU A 11 -10.00 8.13 -14.50
N GLY A 12 -10.12 7.33 -15.57
CA GLY A 12 -9.30 7.50 -16.77
C GLY A 12 -9.43 8.88 -17.41
N LYS A 13 -10.67 9.41 -17.50
CA LYS A 13 -10.88 10.79 -17.98
C LYS A 13 -10.26 11.83 -17.06
N LEU A 14 -10.27 11.62 -15.75
CA LEU A 14 -9.60 12.52 -14.81
C LEU A 14 -8.09 12.48 -14.98
N ALA A 15 -7.49 11.30 -15.14
CA ALA A 15 -6.03 11.18 -15.34
C ALA A 15 -5.53 12.05 -16.50
N VAL A 16 -6.31 12.17 -17.57
CA VAL A 16 -5.98 13.03 -18.72
C VAL A 16 -6.32 14.50 -18.48
N LYS A 17 -7.50 14.80 -17.92
CA LYS A 17 -8.06 16.17 -17.89
C LYS A 17 -7.68 16.97 -16.64
N ASP A 18 -7.51 16.28 -15.52
CA ASP A 18 -7.27 16.86 -14.20
C ASP A 18 -6.50 15.85 -13.31
N PRO A 19 -5.17 15.73 -13.52
CA PRO A 19 -4.33 14.77 -12.80
C PRO A 19 -4.40 14.95 -11.27
N SER A 20 -4.52 16.18 -10.79
CA SER A 20 -4.64 16.49 -9.36
C SER A 20 -5.89 15.86 -8.76
N LYS A 21 -7.03 15.99 -9.44
CA LYS A 21 -8.29 15.36 -9.01
C LYS A 21 -8.26 13.84 -9.15
N PHE A 22 -7.58 13.31 -10.17
CA PHE A 22 -7.33 11.88 -10.27
C PHE A 22 -6.56 11.36 -9.06
N ASN A 23 -5.42 11.97 -8.72
CA ASN A 23 -4.59 11.57 -7.58
C ASN A 23 -5.38 11.59 -6.27
N PHE A 24 -6.21 12.60 -6.05
CA PHE A 24 -7.07 12.69 -4.86
C PHE A 24 -8.11 11.55 -4.80
N GLU A 25 -8.82 11.29 -5.89
CA GLU A 25 -9.81 10.21 -5.94
C GLU A 25 -9.15 8.82 -5.88
N TRP A 26 -7.94 8.70 -6.42
CA TRP A 26 -7.15 7.48 -6.37
C TRP A 26 -6.60 7.20 -4.97
N ALA A 27 -6.09 8.22 -4.27
CA ALA A 27 -5.64 8.10 -2.88
C ALA A 27 -6.75 7.56 -1.97
N LYS A 28 -7.98 8.09 -2.08
CA LYS A 28 -9.15 7.54 -1.35
C LYS A 28 -9.39 6.06 -1.64
N ARG A 29 -9.11 5.62 -2.87
CA ARG A 29 -9.26 4.21 -3.25
C ARG A 29 -8.19 3.35 -2.59
N LEU A 30 -6.94 3.82 -2.57
CA LEU A 30 -5.82 3.15 -1.88
C LEU A 30 -6.07 3.07 -0.37
N ASP A 31 -6.61 4.12 0.25
CA ASP A 31 -6.99 4.11 1.68
C ASP A 31 -8.03 3.02 1.98
N SER A 32 -9.06 2.92 1.13
CA SER A 32 -10.08 1.87 1.26
C SER A 32 -9.49 0.47 1.16
N TRP A 33 -8.52 0.23 0.28
CA TRP A 33 -7.85 -1.07 0.19
C TRP A 33 -6.85 -1.32 1.31
N SER A 34 -6.22 -0.28 1.86
CA SER A 34 -5.35 -0.39 3.02
C SER A 34 -6.15 -0.85 4.25
N LEU A 35 -7.38 -0.36 4.43
CA LEU A 35 -8.30 -0.87 5.45
C LEU A 35 -8.72 -2.33 5.19
N GLU A 36 -8.92 -2.71 3.92
CA GLU A 36 -9.21 -4.09 3.53
C GLU A 36 -8.03 -5.02 3.86
N ALA A 37 -6.79 -4.56 3.66
CA ALA A 37 -5.58 -5.31 4.01
C ALA A 37 -5.53 -5.61 5.52
N VAL A 38 -5.81 -4.60 6.36
CA VAL A 38 -5.88 -4.79 7.83
C VAL A 38 -6.97 -5.78 8.21
N LYS A 39 -8.14 -5.74 7.55
CA LYS A 39 -9.25 -6.65 7.84
C LYS A 39 -8.93 -8.09 7.47
N TYR A 40 -8.23 -8.33 6.36
CA TYR A 40 -7.92 -9.69 5.90
C TYR A 40 -6.62 -10.25 6.48
N ALA A 41 -5.75 -9.40 7.02
CA ALA A 41 -4.56 -9.86 7.70
C ALA A 41 -4.94 -10.80 8.85
N GLY A 42 -4.47 -12.05 8.79
CA GLY A 42 -4.73 -13.06 9.81
C GLY A 42 -6.10 -13.74 9.72
N LEU A 43 -6.92 -13.46 8.69
CA LEU A 43 -8.23 -14.07 8.56
C LEU A 43 -8.11 -15.51 8.02
N ILE A 44 -8.60 -16.45 8.82
CA ILE A 44 -8.61 -17.89 8.52
C ILE A 44 -10.07 -18.30 8.25
N ASN A 45 -10.30 -19.11 7.22
CA ASN A 45 -11.63 -19.63 6.91
C ASN A 45 -12.01 -20.77 7.88
N SER A 46 -13.25 -21.25 7.77
CA SER A 46 -13.79 -22.36 8.58
C SER A 46 -12.99 -23.66 8.48
N ASN A 47 -12.14 -23.80 7.47
CA ASN A 47 -11.32 -24.99 7.23
C ASN A 47 -9.88 -24.81 7.76
N GLY A 48 -9.58 -23.72 8.49
CA GLY A 48 -8.23 -23.45 8.97
C GLY A 48 -7.29 -22.88 7.89
N ILE A 49 -7.82 -22.49 6.72
CA ILE A 49 -7.01 -22.01 5.58
C ILE A 49 -7.09 -20.48 5.51
N PRO A 50 -5.98 -19.76 5.28
CA PRO A 50 -6.00 -18.32 5.05
C PRO A 50 -6.95 -17.91 3.91
N VAL A 51 -7.80 -16.91 4.14
CA VAL A 51 -8.91 -16.55 3.24
C VAL A 51 -8.46 -16.00 1.88
N SER A 52 -7.28 -15.39 1.81
CA SER A 52 -6.58 -14.95 0.59
C SER A 52 -5.31 -14.21 1.06
N SER A 53 -4.28 -14.15 0.21
CA SER A 53 -3.11 -13.35 0.53
C SER A 53 -3.50 -11.87 0.54
N VAL A 54 -3.17 -11.13 1.60
CA VAL A 54 -3.38 -9.67 1.60
C VAL A 54 -2.66 -9.00 0.44
N PHE A 55 -1.59 -9.61 -0.09
CA PHE A 55 -0.87 -9.14 -1.27
C PHE A 55 -1.67 -9.23 -2.57
N ASP A 56 -2.74 -10.04 -2.63
CA ASP A 56 -3.69 -10.04 -3.76
C ASP A 56 -4.37 -8.67 -3.91
N LEU A 57 -4.34 -7.81 -2.89
CA LEU A 57 -4.79 -6.41 -2.99
C LEU A 57 -3.87 -5.56 -3.87
N VAL A 58 -2.57 -5.85 -3.91
CA VAL A 58 -1.60 -5.12 -4.73
C VAL A 58 -1.91 -5.34 -6.21
N ASP A 59 -2.08 -6.60 -6.61
CA ASP A 59 -2.40 -6.94 -8.00
C ASP A 59 -3.77 -6.39 -8.40
N ARG A 60 -4.77 -6.50 -7.52
CA ARG A 60 -6.10 -5.90 -7.74
C ARG A 60 -6.04 -4.39 -7.93
N ALA A 61 -5.20 -3.68 -7.16
CA ALA A 61 -5.03 -2.24 -7.29
C ALA A 61 -4.39 -1.86 -8.63
N LEU A 62 -3.32 -2.57 -9.02
CA LEU A 62 -2.63 -2.36 -10.30
C LEU A 62 -3.52 -2.69 -11.51
N ASP A 63 -4.32 -3.75 -11.44
CA ASP A 63 -5.27 -4.09 -12.50
C ASP A 63 -6.41 -3.07 -12.62
N GLU A 64 -6.87 -2.51 -11.50
CA GLU A 64 -7.85 -1.43 -11.53
C GLU A 64 -7.27 -0.14 -12.09
N LEU A 65 -5.99 0.15 -11.81
CA LEU A 65 -5.26 1.30 -12.36
C LEU A 65 -5.07 1.15 -13.87
N LYS A 66 -4.57 0.00 -14.34
CA LYS A 66 -4.44 -0.33 -15.77
C LYS A 66 -5.77 -0.19 -16.50
N ALA A 67 -6.87 -0.60 -15.87
CA ALA A 67 -8.20 -0.48 -16.45
C ALA A 67 -8.73 0.98 -16.51
N CYS A 68 -8.06 1.94 -15.88
CA CYS A 68 -8.36 3.36 -16.01
C CYS A 68 -7.68 3.99 -17.25
N GLY A 69 -6.54 3.46 -17.70
CA GLY A 69 -5.83 3.94 -18.89
C GLY A 69 -4.33 4.07 -18.65
N GLU A 70 -3.56 4.28 -19.72
CA GLU A 70 -2.10 4.39 -19.66
C GLU A 70 -1.65 5.64 -18.89
N GLU A 71 -2.35 6.75 -19.06
CA GLU A 71 -2.06 8.00 -18.35
C GLU A 71 -2.21 7.84 -16.84
N ALA A 72 -3.20 7.05 -16.40
CA ALA A 72 -3.37 6.73 -14.98
C ALA A 72 -2.18 5.90 -14.45
N VAL A 73 -1.68 4.95 -15.25
CA VAL A 73 -0.51 4.12 -14.90
C VAL A 73 0.75 4.97 -14.83
N LEU A 74 0.96 5.89 -15.77
CA LEU A 74 2.10 6.80 -15.75
C LEU A 74 2.09 7.74 -14.54
N LEU A 75 0.91 8.18 -14.10
CA LEU A 75 0.77 9.09 -12.96
C LEU A 75 1.02 8.40 -11.61
N GLU A 76 0.47 7.20 -11.40
CA GLU A 76 0.37 6.61 -10.07
C GLU A 76 0.83 5.14 -10.00
N GLY A 77 1.39 4.57 -11.07
CA GLY A 77 1.75 3.14 -11.16
C GLY A 77 2.70 2.66 -10.06
N ASP A 78 3.89 3.26 -9.99
CA ASP A 78 4.91 2.87 -9.00
C ASP A 78 4.46 3.17 -7.58
N LYS A 79 3.87 4.36 -7.38
CA LYS A 79 3.35 4.79 -6.07
C LYS A 79 2.20 3.91 -5.58
N THR A 80 1.34 3.43 -6.47
CA THR A 80 0.28 2.46 -6.14
C THR A 80 0.88 1.16 -5.64
N ARG A 81 1.89 0.63 -6.34
CA ARG A 81 2.58 -0.60 -5.94
C ARG A 81 3.22 -0.41 -4.56
N GLU A 82 4.00 0.65 -4.39
CA GLU A 82 4.71 0.93 -3.14
C GLU A 82 3.75 1.11 -1.96
N THR A 83 2.73 1.96 -2.12
CA THR A 83 1.73 2.24 -1.08
C THR A 83 0.99 0.97 -0.66
N MET A 84 0.54 0.17 -1.64
CA MET A 84 -0.19 -1.06 -1.33
C MET A 84 0.70 -2.13 -0.71
N MET A 85 1.96 -2.23 -1.15
CA MET A 85 2.94 -3.15 -0.57
C MET A 85 3.24 -2.77 0.89
N ASP A 86 3.52 -1.49 1.17
CA ASP A 86 3.73 -0.98 2.54
C ASP A 86 2.52 -1.25 3.44
N SER A 87 1.30 -0.94 2.95
CA SER A 87 0.05 -1.24 3.68
C SER A 87 -0.12 -2.73 3.98
N CYS A 88 0.16 -3.62 3.02
CA CYS A 88 0.08 -5.06 3.22
C CYS A 88 1.11 -5.54 4.25
N CYS A 89 2.37 -5.10 4.14
CA CYS A 89 3.43 -5.45 5.08
C CYS A 89 3.09 -4.97 6.51
N ARG A 90 2.57 -3.75 6.68
CA ARG A 90 2.09 -3.25 7.97
C ARG A 90 0.96 -4.10 8.53
N ALA A 91 0.01 -4.48 7.68
CA ALA A 91 -1.13 -5.30 8.09
C ALA A 91 -0.67 -6.70 8.57
N VAL A 92 0.23 -7.35 7.83
CA VAL A 92 0.81 -8.65 8.21
C VAL A 92 1.62 -8.54 9.50
N ALA A 93 2.48 -7.53 9.61
CA ALA A 93 3.30 -7.34 10.82
C ALA A 93 2.44 -7.16 12.07
N LYS A 94 1.30 -6.46 12.00
CA LYS A 94 0.38 -6.36 13.14
C LYS A 94 -0.14 -7.71 13.63
N VAL A 95 -0.23 -8.70 12.76
CA VAL A 95 -0.76 -10.04 13.08
C VAL A 95 0.35 -10.99 13.54
N ILE A 96 1.52 -10.94 12.92
CA ILE A 96 2.63 -11.86 13.21
C ILE A 96 3.47 -11.33 14.38
N ASP A 97 4.09 -10.16 14.20
CA ASP A 97 4.83 -9.42 15.22
C ASP A 97 5.01 -7.97 14.75
N HIS A 98 4.38 -7.05 15.50
CA HIS A 98 4.39 -5.62 15.20
C HIS A 98 5.80 -5.00 15.15
N ARG A 99 6.81 -5.67 15.73
CA ARG A 99 8.20 -5.22 15.75
C ARG A 99 8.92 -5.41 14.41
N ILE A 100 8.44 -6.33 13.57
CA ILE A 100 9.02 -6.62 12.26
C ILE A 100 8.90 -5.43 11.31
N TYR A 101 7.85 -4.61 11.46
CA TYR A 101 7.60 -3.42 10.65
C TYR A 101 7.67 -2.13 11.47
N ARG A 102 8.71 -2.02 12.29
CA ARG A 102 9.05 -0.73 12.90
C ARG A 102 9.83 0.07 11.87
N PRO A 103 9.36 1.26 11.43
CA PRO A 103 10.26 2.17 10.75
C PRO A 103 11.42 2.40 11.72
N ILE A 104 12.62 1.96 11.35
CA ILE A 104 13.84 2.31 12.08
C ILE A 104 13.85 3.83 12.03
N ASN A 105 13.63 4.48 13.16
CA ASN A 105 13.77 5.92 13.26
C ASN A 105 15.19 6.26 12.81
N ALA A 106 15.34 6.75 11.59
CA ALA A 106 16.62 7.20 11.05
C ALA A 106 17.26 8.29 11.94
N GLN A 107 16.47 8.92 12.81
CA GLN A 107 16.93 9.84 13.86
C GLN A 107 17.75 9.18 14.97
N SER A 108 17.52 7.91 15.33
CA SER A 108 18.26 7.26 16.42
C SER A 108 19.68 6.88 16.00
N ASN A 109 19.91 6.55 14.73
CA ASN A 109 21.26 6.25 14.22
C ASN A 109 22.09 7.52 13.97
N TYR A 110 21.47 8.65 13.62
CA TYR A 110 22.19 9.93 13.46
C TYR A 110 22.69 10.46 14.82
N GLN A 111 21.91 10.29 15.90
CA GLN A 111 22.36 10.61 17.27
C GLN A 111 23.45 9.67 17.78
N LEU A 112 23.41 8.38 17.45
CA LEU A 112 24.46 7.41 17.81
C LEU A 112 25.77 7.60 17.02
N MET A 113 25.71 8.13 15.79
CA MET A 113 26.91 8.47 15.02
C MET A 113 27.53 9.82 15.39
N THR A 114 26.76 10.74 15.99
CA THR A 114 27.25 12.06 16.41
C THR A 114 27.75 12.10 17.87
N GLN A 115 27.37 11.13 18.70
CA GLN A 115 27.96 10.94 20.03
C GLN A 115 29.05 9.86 19.96
N GLY A 116 30.27 10.27 19.65
CA GLY A 116 31.45 9.41 19.61
C GLY A 116 31.80 8.78 20.95
N THR A 117 31.19 7.65 21.29
CA THR A 117 31.60 6.81 22.43
C THR A 117 31.70 5.34 22.04
N HIS A 118 32.51 5.07 21.01
CA HIS A 118 33.10 3.75 20.85
C HIS A 118 34.28 3.64 21.85
N LYS A 119 34.04 3.11 23.05
CA LYS A 119 35.12 2.47 23.83
C LYS A 119 35.16 1.00 23.40
N PRO A 120 36.27 0.50 22.85
CA PRO A 120 36.40 -0.93 22.60
C PRO A 120 36.43 -1.67 23.93
N ALA A 121 35.73 -2.80 23.99
CA ALA A 121 35.76 -3.71 25.13
C ALA A 121 37.18 -4.26 25.32
N ARG A 122 37.62 -4.34 26.58
CA ARG A 122 38.77 -5.16 27.00
C ARG A 122 38.33 -6.61 27.10
#